data_AF-A0A8J4Y1V3-F1
#
_entry.id   AF-A0A8J4Y1V3-F1
#
_cell.length_a   1.000
_cell.length_b   1.000
_cell.length_c   1.000
_cell.angle_alpha   90.00
_cell.angle_beta   90.00
_cell.angle_gamma   90.00
#
_symmetry.space_group_name_H-M   'P 1'
#
loop_
_entity.id
_entity.type
_entity.pdbx_description
1 polymer ?
#
loop_
_entity_poly.entity_id
_entity_poly.type
_entity_poly.pdbx_seq_one_letter_code
_entity_poly.pdbx_strand_id
1 'polypeptide(L)'
;MACSLKWPPKLEHDEEYEMWKEDVGVWCRLTTIEKKKRALAIHLSLSGRARSASSEIDKTKLEAEDGVEVLLKRLDDVFLVDEGRRKFAAFEALYSLRRKERAEIKDFVSEFEHTYHGVTKQGLKLDDSVLAFMYWLMFC
;
A
#
# COMPACT_ATOMS: atom_id res chain seq x y z
N MET A 1 9.85 32.82 -14.47
CA MET A 1 10.46 31.60 -15.04
C MET A 1 9.77 30.40 -14.42
N ALA A 2 8.98 29.64 -15.19
CA ALA A 2 8.33 28.45 -14.65
C ALA A 2 9.41 27.38 -14.41
N CYS A 3 9.65 27.03 -13.15
CA CYS A 3 10.57 25.96 -12.77
C CYS A 3 9.95 24.63 -13.21
N SER A 4 10.33 24.12 -14.38
CA SER A 4 9.93 22.79 -14.81
C SER A 4 10.47 21.78 -13.79
N LEU A 5 9.60 21.08 -13.07
CA LEU A 5 9.97 19.97 -12.19
C LEU A 5 10.54 18.83 -13.04
N LYS A 6 11.85 18.88 -13.30
CA LYS A 6 12.54 17.90 -14.16
C LYS A 6 12.58 16.51 -13.54
N TRP A 7 12.51 16.41 -12.21
CA TRP A 7 12.62 15.15 -11.50
C TRP A 7 11.29 14.65 -10.96
N PRO A 8 10.95 13.37 -11.22
CA PRO A 8 9.75 12.76 -10.65
C PRO A 8 9.90 12.56 -9.13
N PRO A 9 8.78 12.53 -8.39
CA PRO A 9 8.77 12.23 -6.96
C PRO A 9 9.38 10.84 -6.71
N LYS A 10 10.08 10.71 -5.58
CA LYS A 10 10.68 9.46 -5.14
C LYS A 10 9.69 8.70 -4.26
N LEU A 11 9.62 7.39 -4.44
CA LEU A 11 8.94 6.50 -3.51
C LEU A 11 9.95 6.09 -2.43
N GLU A 12 9.81 6.65 -1.23
CA GLU A 12 10.70 6.34 -0.10
C GLU A 12 10.25 5.09 0.65
N HIS A 13 8.93 4.95 0.87
CA HIS A 13 8.35 3.84 1.61
C HIS A 13 7.20 3.19 0.83
N ASP A 14 7.17 1.85 0.84
CA ASP A 14 6.14 1.04 0.17
C ASP A 14 4.71 1.40 0.65
N GLU A 15 4.56 1.85 1.90
CA GLU A 15 3.29 2.25 2.52
C GLU A 15 2.73 3.57 1.96
N GLU A 16 3.57 4.40 1.36
CA GLU A 16 3.19 5.71 0.82
C GLU A 16 2.80 5.62 -0.66
N TYR A 17 2.69 4.41 -1.21
CA TYR A 17 2.49 4.17 -2.63
C TYR A 17 1.29 4.91 -3.21
N GLU A 18 0.13 4.89 -2.54
CA GLU A 18 -1.06 5.61 -3.03
C GLU A 18 -0.84 7.12 -3.11
N MET A 19 -0.24 7.73 -2.08
CA MET A 19 0.08 9.16 -2.08
C MET A 19 1.11 9.50 -3.17
N TRP A 20 2.16 8.68 -3.28
CA TRP A 20 3.19 8.83 -4.30
C TRP A 20 2.61 8.72 -5.72
N LYS A 21 1.65 7.82 -5.95
CA LYS A 21 0.97 7.67 -7.24
C LYS A 21 0.21 8.95 -7.63
N GLU A 22 -0.48 9.58 -6.69
CA GLU A 22 -1.13 10.88 -6.91
C GLU A 22 -0.11 11.97 -7.23
N ASP A 23 1.01 12.02 -6.49
CA ASP A 23 2.10 12.96 -6.74
C ASP A 23 2.73 12.77 -8.13
N VAL A 24 2.91 11.53 -8.58
CA VAL A 24 3.33 11.21 -9.96
C VAL A 24 2.31 11.73 -10.97
N GLY A 25 1.02 11.61 -10.68
CA GLY A 25 -0.06 12.17 -11.50
C GLY A 25 0.04 13.69 -11.64
N VAL A 26 0.28 14.41 -10.53
CA VAL A 26 0.51 15.85 -10.52
C VAL A 26 1.79 16.21 -11.28
N TRP A 27 2.88 15.49 -11.04
CA TRP A 27 4.16 15.69 -11.72
C TRP A 27 4.03 15.53 -13.24
N CYS A 28 3.29 14.51 -13.71
CA CYS A 28 3.04 14.30 -15.14
C CYS A 28 2.32 15.49 -15.80
N ARG A 29 1.48 16.22 -15.06
CA ARG A 29 0.78 17.42 -15.56
C ARG A 29 1.68 18.64 -15.61
N LEU A 30 2.63 18.75 -14.68
CA LEU A 30 3.52 19.91 -14.53
C LEU A 30 4.83 19.78 -15.34
N THR A 31 5.23 18.56 -15.69
CA THR A 31 6.51 18.33 -16.37
C THR A 31 6.46 18.67 -17.86
N THR A 32 7.57 19.21 -18.36
CA THR A 32 7.80 19.48 -19.79
C THR A 32 8.40 18.28 -20.52
N ILE A 33 8.71 17.19 -19.82
CA ILE A 33 9.22 15.95 -20.43
C ILE A 33 8.14 15.37 -21.35
N GLU A 34 8.54 14.92 -22.53
CA GLU A 34 7.67 14.24 -23.50
C GLU A 34 7.01 13.01 -22.86
N LYS A 35 5.73 12.75 -23.16
CA LYS A 35 4.96 11.63 -22.57
C LYS A 35 5.72 10.30 -22.65
N LYS A 36 6.32 10.02 -23.80
CA LYS A 36 7.14 8.83 -24.10
C LYS A 36 8.37 8.65 -23.20
N LYS A 37 8.86 9.71 -22.55
CA LYS A 37 10.05 9.65 -21.69
C LYS A 37 9.72 9.69 -20.20
N ARG A 38 8.47 9.98 -19.85
CA ARG A 38 8.05 10.14 -18.44
C ARG A 38 8.13 8.83 -17.67
N ALA A 39 7.68 7.72 -18.26
CA ALA A 39 7.72 6.43 -17.58
C ALA A 39 9.16 5.97 -17.30
N LEU A 40 10.08 6.23 -18.23
CA LEU A 40 11.51 5.97 -18.03
C LEU A 40 12.09 6.86 -16.92
N ALA A 41 11.73 8.14 -16.87
CA ALA A 41 12.17 9.04 -15.82
C ALA A 41 11.68 8.56 -14.44
N ILE A 42 10.42 8.15 -14.33
CA ILE A 42 9.85 7.58 -13.09
C ILE A 42 10.56 6.27 -12.76
N HIS A 43 10.73 5.37 -13.72
CA HIS A 43 11.46 4.12 -13.52
C HIS A 43 12.84 4.35 -12.91
N LEU A 44 13.57 5.37 -13.35
CA LEU A 44 14.90 5.73 -12.82
C LEU A 44 14.87 6.33 -11.41
N SER A 45 13.75 6.91 -10.95
CA SER A 45 13.62 7.37 -9.56
C SER A 45 13.20 6.28 -8.59
N LEU A 46 12.66 5.16 -9.08
CA LEU A 46 12.27 4.01 -8.27
C LEU A 46 13.49 3.26 -7.71
N SER A 47 13.30 2.66 -6.54
CA SER A 47 14.28 1.77 -5.89
C SER A 47 13.62 0.49 -5.38
N GLY A 48 14.42 -0.47 -4.91
CA GLY A 48 13.95 -1.69 -4.25
C GLY A 48 12.94 -2.51 -5.05
N ARG A 49 11.78 -2.80 -4.44
CA ARG A 49 10.72 -3.64 -5.01
C ARG A 49 10.04 -2.98 -6.21
N ALA A 50 9.77 -1.67 -6.13
CA ALA A 50 9.19 -0.91 -7.24
C ALA A 50 10.11 -0.87 -8.46
N ARG A 51 11.42 -0.74 -8.24
CA ARG A 51 12.43 -0.82 -9.31
C ARG A 51 12.46 -2.21 -9.94
N SER A 52 12.35 -3.26 -9.14
CA SER A 52 12.32 -4.64 -9.63
C SER A 52 11.08 -4.89 -10.49
N ALA A 53 9.89 -4.53 -10.00
CA ALA A 53 8.63 -4.67 -10.72
C ALA A 53 8.59 -3.87 -12.03
N SER A 54 9.15 -2.64 -12.03
CA SER A 54 9.22 -1.82 -13.24
C SER A 54 10.23 -2.35 -14.27
N SER A 55 11.27 -3.06 -13.84
CA SER A 55 12.27 -3.65 -14.75
C SER A 55 11.76 -4.86 -15.53
N GLU A 56 10.67 -5.48 -15.09
CA GLU A 56 9.99 -6.57 -15.80
C GLU A 56 9.18 -6.08 -17.01
N ILE A 57 8.91 -4.78 -17.09
CA ILE A 57 8.19 -4.16 -18.20
C ILE A 57 9.16 -3.93 -19.35
N ASP A 58 8.75 -4.30 -20.56
CA ASP A 58 9.54 -4.02 -21.75
C ASP A 58 9.75 -2.51 -21.95
N LYS A 59 10.98 -2.09 -22.26
CA LYS A 59 11.35 -0.68 -22.42
C LYS A 59 10.54 0.01 -23.51
N THR A 60 10.20 -0.69 -24.59
CA THR A 60 9.39 -0.14 -25.68
C THR A 60 7.96 0.20 -25.23
N LYS A 61 7.42 -0.55 -24.26
CA LYS A 61 6.12 -0.25 -23.64
C LYS A 61 6.21 0.96 -22.70
N LEU A 62 7.32 1.12 -21.98
CA LEU A 62 7.56 2.32 -21.17
C LEU A 62 7.78 3.57 -22.03
N GLU A 63 8.29 3.40 -23.26
CA GLU A 63 8.50 4.49 -24.23
C GLU A 63 7.24 4.90 -25.00
N ALA A 64 6.10 4.28 -24.73
CA ALA A 64 4.82 4.61 -25.35
C ALA A 64 4.18 5.85 -24.71
N GLU A 65 3.16 6.44 -25.36
CA GLU A 65 2.46 7.61 -24.81
C GLU A 65 1.68 7.30 -23.53
N ASP A 66 1.24 6.06 -23.39
CA ASP A 66 0.58 5.43 -22.24
C ASP A 66 1.58 4.74 -21.29
N GLY A 67 2.89 4.89 -21.51
CA GLY A 67 3.91 4.16 -20.74
C GLY A 67 3.85 4.40 -19.23
N VAL A 68 3.38 5.58 -18.79
CA VAL A 68 3.16 5.87 -17.37
C VAL A 68 2.00 5.05 -16.81
N GLU A 69 0.91 4.89 -17.56
CA GLU A 69 -0.24 4.09 -17.16
C GLU A 69 0.13 2.61 -17.06
N VAL A 70 0.92 2.10 -18.02
CA VAL A 70 1.47 0.74 -17.99
C VAL A 70 2.34 0.52 -16.75
N LEU A 71 3.21 1.48 -16.43
CA LEU A 71 4.05 1.43 -15.25
C LEU A 71 3.23 1.42 -13.96
N LEU A 72 2.31 2.38 -13.81
CA LEU A 72 1.46 2.48 -12.62
C LEU A 72 0.59 1.25 -12.43
N LYS A 73 0.05 0.68 -13.51
CA LYS A 73 -0.72 -0.56 -13.44
C LYS A 73 0.09 -1.73 -12.89
N ARG A 74 1.35 -1.88 -13.34
CA ARG A 74 2.22 -2.94 -12.81
C ARG A 74 2.55 -2.72 -11.34
N LEU A 75 2.75 -1.48 -10.93
CA LEU A 75 3.00 -1.14 -9.53
C LEU A 75 1.74 -1.34 -8.67
N ASP A 76 0.54 -1.05 -9.20
CA ASP A 76 -0.73 -1.33 -8.53
C ASP A 76 -0.89 -2.83 -8.22
N ASP A 77 -0.55 -3.70 -9.18
CA ASP A 77 -0.58 -5.15 -8.99
C ASP A 77 0.35 -5.65 -7.87
N VAL A 78 1.41 -4.89 -7.57
CA VAL A 78 2.39 -5.24 -6.55
C VAL A 78 2.03 -4.63 -5.20
N PHE A 79 1.72 -3.33 -5.17
CA PHE A 79 1.55 -2.58 -3.92
C PHE A 79 0.12 -2.64 -3.39
N LEU A 80 -0.91 -2.47 -4.23
CA LEU A 80 -2.30 -2.46 -3.76
C LEU A 80 -2.79 -3.86 -3.41
N VAL A 81 -2.36 -4.88 -4.17
CA VAL A 81 -2.67 -6.28 -3.86
C VAL A 81 -2.02 -6.69 -2.54
N ASP A 82 -0.77 -6.28 -2.30
CA ASP A 82 -0.05 -6.59 -1.07
C ASP A 82 -0.63 -5.86 0.13
N GLU A 83 -0.98 -4.58 -0.01
CA GLU A 83 -1.65 -3.81 1.05
C GLU A 83 -3.02 -4.40 1.40
N GLY A 84 -3.85 -4.70 0.39
CA GLY A 84 -5.16 -5.34 0.60
C GLY A 84 -5.03 -6.69 1.28
N ARG A 85 -4.04 -7.51 0.88
CA ARG A 85 -3.73 -8.79 1.53
C ARG A 85 -3.25 -8.60 2.98
N ARG A 86 -2.39 -7.62 3.25
CA ARG A 86 -1.90 -7.32 4.60
C ARG A 86 -3.05 -6.88 5.52
N LYS A 87 -3.89 -5.96 5.05
CA LYS A 87 -5.11 -5.51 5.75
C LYS A 87 -6.06 -6.68 6.04
N PHE A 88 -6.33 -7.50 5.03
CA PHE A 88 -7.21 -8.67 5.18
C PHE A 88 -6.63 -9.70 6.15
N ALA A 89 -5.35 -10.07 6.01
CA ALA A 89 -4.70 -11.05 6.89
C ALA A 89 -4.67 -10.59 8.35
N ALA A 90 -4.41 -9.29 8.59
CA ALA A 90 -4.46 -8.72 9.93
C ALA A 90 -5.90 -8.80 10.51
N PHE A 91 -6.90 -8.46 9.71
CA PHE A 91 -8.30 -8.56 10.13
C PHE A 91 -8.75 -10.00 10.35
N GLU A 92 -8.35 -10.94 9.50
CA GLU A 92 -8.63 -12.38 9.64
C GLU A 92 -7.99 -12.95 10.92
N ALA A 93 -6.76 -12.55 11.25
CA ALA A 93 -6.11 -12.93 12.50
C ALA A 93 -6.91 -12.43 13.72
N LEU A 94 -7.43 -11.20 13.67
CA LEU A 94 -8.30 -10.67 14.72
C LEU A 94 -9.63 -11.41 14.77
N TYR A 95 -10.28 -11.64 13.63
CA TYR A 95 -11.60 -12.27 13.54
C TYR A 95 -11.59 -13.76 13.92
N SER A 96 -10.50 -14.46 13.63
CA SER A 96 -10.32 -15.88 13.96
C SER A 96 -9.91 -16.12 15.41
N LEU A 97 -9.52 -15.06 16.14
CA LEU A 97 -9.20 -15.14 17.56
C LEU A 97 -10.41 -15.68 18.32
N ARG A 98 -10.21 -16.75 19.10
CA ARG A 98 -11.23 -17.32 19.99
C ARG A 98 -10.59 -17.60 21.34
N ARG A 99 -11.31 -17.31 22.42
CA ARG A 99 -10.82 -17.65 23.75
C ARG A 99 -10.81 -19.16 23.90
N LYS A 100 -9.66 -19.73 24.28
CA LYS A 100 -9.55 -21.15 24.63
C LYS A 100 -10.32 -21.42 25.93
N GLU A 101 -11.02 -22.55 26.03
CA GLU A 101 -11.92 -22.90 27.15
C GLU A 101 -11.27 -22.80 28.55
N ARG A 102 -9.95 -22.95 28.65
CA ARG A 102 -9.19 -22.92 29.92
C ARG A 102 -8.28 -21.70 30.10
N ALA A 103 -8.27 -20.77 29.13
CA ALA A 103 -7.43 -19.58 29.23
C ALA A 103 -8.04 -18.55 30.18
N GLU A 104 -7.19 -17.89 30.99
CA GLU A 104 -7.62 -16.76 31.79
C GLU A 104 -8.09 -15.61 30.88
N ILE A 105 -9.10 -14.88 31.34
CA ILE A 105 -9.64 -13.73 30.60
C ILE A 105 -8.55 -12.68 30.36
N LYS A 106 -7.66 -12.48 31.34
CA LYS A 106 -6.57 -11.51 31.26
C LYS A 106 -5.59 -11.81 30.13
N ASP A 107 -5.19 -13.07 29.98
CA ASP A 107 -4.28 -13.50 28.91
C ASP A 107 -4.93 -13.29 27.54
N PHE A 108 -6.23 -13.59 27.43
CA PHE A 108 -7.00 -13.37 26.21
C PHE A 108 -7.12 -11.88 25.84
N VAL A 109 -7.37 -11.00 26.82
CA VAL A 109 -7.42 -9.55 26.59
C VAL A 109 -6.07 -9.04 26.08
N SER A 110 -4.95 -9.48 26.66
CA SER A 110 -3.62 -9.10 26.19
C SER A 110 -3.34 -9.58 24.76
N GLU A 111 -3.76 -10.80 24.40
CA GLU A 111 -3.62 -11.34 23.04
C GLU A 111 -4.49 -10.58 22.02
N PHE A 112 -5.71 -10.22 22.40
CA PHE A 112 -6.60 -9.41 21.58
C PHE A 112 -6.03 -8.01 21.35
N GLU A 113 -5.59 -7.31 22.40
CA GLU A 113 -4.99 -5.98 22.29
C GLU A 113 -3.75 -5.99 21.40
N HIS A 114 -2.88 -6.99 21.54
CA HIS A 114 -1.71 -7.16 20.70
C HIS A 114 -2.10 -7.36 19.22
N THR A 115 -3.10 -8.19 18.95
CA THR A 115 -3.58 -8.47 17.58
C THR A 115 -4.28 -7.24 16.97
N TYR A 116 -5.09 -6.53 17.75
CA TYR A 116 -5.72 -5.29 17.34
C TYR A 116 -4.71 -4.17 17.08
N HIS A 117 -3.62 -4.11 17.85
CA HIS A 117 -2.49 -3.24 17.53
C HIS A 117 -1.85 -3.56 16.16
N GLY A 118 -1.84 -4.82 15.74
CA GLY A 118 -1.43 -5.22 14.39
C GLY A 118 -2.37 -4.71 13.30
N VAL A 119 -3.68 -4.75 13.54
CA VAL A 119 -4.72 -4.25 12.62
C VAL A 119 -4.67 -2.73 12.48
N THR A 120 -4.55 -2.01 13.60
CA THR A 120 -4.45 -0.54 13.60
C THR A 120 -3.18 -0.03 12.91
N LYS A 121 -2.07 -0.80 12.96
CA LYS A 121 -0.86 -0.48 12.18
C LYS A 121 -1.09 -0.52 10.67
N GLN A 122 -2.04 -1.29 10.17
CA GLN A 122 -2.42 -1.30 8.75
C GLN A 122 -3.42 -0.20 8.38
N GLY A 123 -3.68 0.77 9.29
CA GLY A 123 -4.62 1.87 9.08
C GLY A 123 -6.10 1.48 9.25
N LEU A 124 -6.38 0.23 9.66
CA LEU A 124 -7.74 -0.22 9.94
C LEU A 124 -8.11 0.15 11.38
N LYS A 125 -8.84 1.25 11.55
CA LYS A 125 -9.45 1.62 12.83
C LYS A 125 -10.89 1.15 12.85
N LEU A 126 -11.19 0.20 13.72
CA LEU A 126 -12.55 -0.27 13.95
C LEU A 126 -13.26 0.69 14.90
N ASP A 127 -14.57 0.88 14.71
CA ASP A 127 -15.42 1.62 15.63
C ASP A 127 -15.53 0.86 16.96
N ASP A 128 -15.62 1.60 18.07
CA ASP A 128 -15.70 1.02 19.42
C ASP A 128 -16.91 0.07 19.56
N SER A 129 -18.01 0.34 18.86
CA SER A 129 -19.20 -0.52 18.85
C SER A 129 -18.91 -1.87 18.18
N VAL A 130 -18.11 -1.87 17.11
CA VAL A 130 -17.71 -3.07 16.38
C VAL A 130 -16.69 -3.86 17.18
N LEU A 131 -15.75 -3.19 17.85
CA LEU A 131 -14.80 -3.81 18.78
C LEU A 131 -15.51 -4.53 19.93
N ALA A 132 -16.46 -3.85 20.58
CA ALA A 132 -17.25 -4.44 21.67
C ALA A 132 -18.02 -5.69 21.19
N PHE A 133 -18.60 -5.61 19.99
CA PHE A 133 -19.27 -6.76 19.37
C PHE A 133 -18.31 -7.92 19.07
N MET A 134 -17.12 -7.64 18.53
CA MET A 134 -16.09 -8.65 18.28
C MET A 134 -15.61 -9.30 19.57
N TYR A 135 -15.34 -8.52 20.61
CA TYR A 135 -15.03 -9.05 21.95
C TYR A 135 -16.13 -10.01 22.42
N TRP A 136 -17.40 -9.59 22.34
CA TRP A 136 -18.53 -10.39 22.79
C TRP A 136 -18.68 -11.71 22.01
N LEU A 137 -18.53 -11.67 20.67
CA LEU A 137 -18.55 -12.86 19.81
C LEU A 137 -17.45 -13.88 20.10
N MET A 138 -16.35 -13.47 20.73
CA MET A 138 -15.21 -14.34 21.04
C MET A 138 -15.28 -14.98 22.43
N PHE A 139 -16.26 -14.55 23.24
CA PHE A 139 -16.60 -15.16 24.54
C PHE A 139 -17.78 -16.16 24.47
N CYS A 140 -18.54 -16.16 23.37
CA CYS A 140 -19.53 -17.19 23.05
C CYS A 140 -18.86 -18.38 22.33
#